data_AF-A0A168F976-F1
#
_entry.id   AF-A0A168F976-F1
#
_cell.length_a   1.000
_cell.length_b   1.000
_cell.length_c   1.000
_cell.angle_alpha   90.00
_cell.angle_beta   90.00
_cell.angle_gamma   90.00
#
_symmetry.space_group_name_H-M   'P 1'
#
loop_
_entity.id
_entity.type
_entity.pdbx_description
1 polymer ?
#
loop_
_entity_poly.entity_id
_entity_poly.type
_entity_poly.pdbx_seq_one_letter_code
_entity_poly.pdbx_strand_id
1 'polypeptide(L)'
;MVNEKPLSWKIVQSWWLLLTLILFLHWSAFFYIAIKVKSRSFATWGLIYAASCFGGIAIFLSVEPTNKVAAVGFILVIYGWISCIIHAFLVSKKYIIQLEAYQLSSIRVENELKHKIESEYGVDFNLNKSESERSKRPRPQTVPTKGNLIRQSSHSE
;
A
#
# COMPACT_ATOMS: atom_id res chain seq x y z
N MET A 1 7.40 -0.86 21.53
CA MET A 1 8.40 -1.03 20.46
C MET A 1 7.67 -0.83 19.14
N VAL A 2 7.84 0.33 18.51
CA VAL A 2 7.30 0.59 17.17
C VAL A 2 8.14 -0.27 16.23
N ASN A 3 7.57 -1.35 15.71
CA ASN A 3 8.19 -2.07 14.60
C ASN A 3 8.27 -1.08 13.45
N GLU A 4 9.44 -0.50 13.23
CA GLU A 4 9.68 0.31 12.06
C GLU A 4 9.37 -0.54 10.83
N LYS A 5 8.39 -0.10 10.03
CA LYS A 5 7.98 -0.83 8.83
C LYS A 5 9.22 -1.03 7.95
N PRO A 6 9.42 -2.22 7.37
CA PRO A 6 10.63 -2.51 6.62
C PRO A 6 10.77 -1.57 5.43
N LEU A 7 11.99 -1.18 5.10
CA LEU A 7 12.30 -0.31 3.95
C LEU A 7 11.68 -0.83 2.63
N SER A 8 11.57 -2.16 2.49
CA SER A 8 10.89 -2.82 1.38
C SER A 8 9.42 -2.41 1.25
N TRP A 9 8.70 -2.22 2.35
CA TRP A 9 7.31 -1.75 2.35
C TRP A 9 7.21 -0.32 1.80
N LYS A 10 8.15 0.56 2.18
CA LYS A 10 8.22 1.92 1.64
C LYS A 10 8.55 1.93 0.14
N ILE A 11 9.42 1.03 -0.32
CA ILE A 11 9.82 0.91 -1.73
C ILE A 11 8.68 0.38 -2.59
N VAL A 12 8.02 -0.72 -2.19
CA VAL A 12 6.85 -1.27 -2.89
C VAL A 12 5.76 -0.21 -2.97
N GLN A 13 5.56 0.54 -1.89
CA GLN A 13 4.55 1.59 -1.88
C GLN A 13 4.96 2.84 -2.67
N SER A 14 6.25 3.00 -2.98
CA SER A 14 6.80 4.06 -3.82
C SER A 14 6.97 3.64 -5.28
N TRP A 15 6.52 2.45 -5.67
CA TRP A 15 6.58 1.96 -7.07
C TRP A 15 5.94 2.94 -8.07
N TRP A 16 4.91 3.68 -7.65
CA TRP A 16 4.25 4.67 -8.49
C TRP A 16 5.18 5.84 -8.91
N LEU A 17 6.30 6.07 -8.21
CA LEU A 17 7.31 7.05 -8.64
C LEU A 17 7.99 6.63 -9.95
N LEU A 18 8.15 5.34 -10.21
CA LEU A 18 8.66 4.88 -11.50
C LEU A 18 7.70 5.23 -12.64
N LEU A 19 6.38 5.27 -12.38
CA LEU A 19 5.41 5.74 -13.37
C LEU A 19 5.57 7.24 -13.68
N THR A 20 5.99 8.05 -12.71
CA THR A 20 6.25 9.49 -12.96
C THR A 20 7.51 9.73 -13.79
N LEU A 21 8.44 8.78 -13.80
CA LEU A 21 9.63 8.83 -14.64
C LEU A 21 9.30 8.68 -16.14
N ILE A 22 8.16 8.07 -16.46
CA ILE A 22 7.71 7.89 -17.83
C ILE A 22 6.96 9.14 -18.27
N LEU A 23 7.56 9.89 -19.21
CA LEU A 23 7.07 11.15 -19.77
C LEU A 23 5.58 11.12 -20.18
N PHE A 24 5.07 9.98 -20.63
CA PHE A 24 3.68 9.87 -21.09
C PHE A 24 2.71 9.37 -20.02
N LEU A 25 3.21 8.75 -18.94
CA LEU A 25 2.40 8.15 -17.90
C LEU A 25 2.43 8.91 -16.57
N HIS A 26 3.10 10.06 -16.52
CA HIS A 26 3.24 10.81 -15.27
C HIS A 26 1.88 11.21 -14.63
N TRP A 27 0.87 11.52 -15.45
CA TRP A 27 -0.48 11.87 -14.99
C TRP A 27 -1.23 10.68 -14.37
N SER A 28 -1.00 9.47 -14.89
CA SER A 28 -1.65 8.24 -14.39
C SER A 28 -1.18 7.89 -12.97
N ALA A 29 0.06 8.23 -12.61
CA ALA A 29 0.60 8.03 -11.27
C ALA A 29 -0.17 8.85 -10.23
N PHE A 30 -0.49 10.11 -10.53
CA PHE A 30 -1.29 10.96 -9.64
C PHE A 30 -2.72 10.45 -9.49
N PHE A 31 -3.31 9.92 -10.57
CA PHE A 31 -4.63 9.31 -10.51
C PHE A 31 -4.64 8.04 -9.64
N TYR A 32 -3.61 7.19 -9.77
CA TYR A 32 -3.44 6.00 -8.94
C TYR A 32 -3.39 6.35 -7.44
N ILE A 33 -2.63 7.39 -7.08
CA ILE A 33 -2.52 7.85 -5.69
C ILE A 33 -3.84 8.44 -5.19
N ALA A 34 -4.53 9.22 -6.03
CA ALA A 34 -5.81 9.83 -5.69
C ALA A 34 -6.85 8.77 -5.33
N ILE A 35 -6.92 7.69 -6.10
CA ILE A 35 -7.78 6.54 -5.80
C ILE A 35 -7.37 5.86 -4.50
N LYS A 36 -6.06 5.65 -4.30
CA LYS A 36 -5.51 4.89 -3.17
C LYS A 36 -5.61 5.59 -1.82
N VAL A 37 -5.45 6.92 -1.77
CA VAL A 37 -5.60 7.72 -0.54
C VAL A 37 -7.02 8.27 -0.40
N LYS A 38 -7.86 8.15 -1.43
CA LYS A 38 -9.21 8.71 -1.48
C LYS A 38 -9.23 10.22 -1.14
N SER A 39 -8.15 10.92 -1.47
CA SER A 39 -7.95 12.33 -1.13
C SER A 39 -8.17 13.20 -2.38
N ARG A 40 -9.15 14.10 -2.28
CA ARG A 40 -9.56 15.00 -3.36
C ARG A 40 -8.44 15.94 -3.79
N SER A 41 -7.55 16.31 -2.87
CA SER A 41 -6.43 17.20 -3.19
C SER A 41 -5.44 16.56 -4.17
N PHE A 42 -5.20 15.25 -4.10
CA PHE A 42 -4.33 14.60 -5.08
C PHE A 42 -5.00 14.42 -6.44
N ALA A 43 -6.34 14.27 -6.46
CA ALA A 43 -7.10 14.22 -7.69
C ALA A 43 -7.04 15.54 -8.47
N THR A 44 -7.13 16.69 -7.79
CA THR A 44 -7.02 18.01 -8.43
C THR A 44 -5.63 18.25 -9.00
N TRP A 45 -4.57 17.88 -8.30
CA TRP A 45 -3.21 17.94 -8.84
C TRP A 45 -3.05 17.05 -10.08
N GLY A 46 -3.55 15.81 -10.04
CA GLY A 46 -3.56 14.92 -11.20
C GLY A 46 -4.28 15.53 -12.40
N LEU A 47 -5.41 16.20 -12.18
CA LEU A 47 -6.17 16.88 -13.22
C LEU A 47 -5.40 18.07 -13.83
N ILE A 48 -4.74 18.88 -12.99
CA ILE A 48 -3.91 20.01 -13.46
C ILE A 48 -2.76 19.51 -14.34
N TYR A 49 -2.06 18.46 -13.91
CA TYR A 49 -0.96 17.89 -14.68
C TYR A 49 -1.44 17.18 -15.96
N ALA A 50 -2.60 16.53 -15.93
CA ALA A 50 -3.22 15.98 -17.13
C ALA A 50 -3.58 17.10 -18.12
N ALA A 51 -4.21 18.18 -17.65
CA ALA A 51 -4.57 19.32 -18.49
C ALA A 51 -3.33 19.97 -19.12
N SER A 52 -2.23 20.11 -18.37
CA SER A 52 -0.96 20.61 -18.90
C SER A 52 -0.38 19.72 -20.00
N CYS A 53 -0.40 18.40 -19.79
CA CYS A 53 0.08 17.43 -20.77
C CYS A 53 -0.76 17.42 -22.05
N PHE A 54 -2.08 17.27 -21.93
CA PHE A 54 -3.00 17.28 -23.07
C PHE A 54 -3.01 18.63 -23.79
N GLY A 55 -2.93 19.74 -23.05
CA GLY A 55 -2.81 21.08 -23.63
C GLY A 55 -1.52 21.27 -24.42
N GLY A 56 -0.39 20.82 -23.88
CA GLY A 56 0.90 20.86 -24.57
C GLY A 56 0.92 20.03 -25.86
N ILE A 57 0.35 18.82 -25.82
CA ILE A 57 0.21 17.94 -26.99
C ILE A 57 -0.70 18.57 -28.04
N ALA A 58 -1.85 19.15 -27.63
CA ALA A 58 -2.78 19.80 -28.55
C ALA A 58 -2.14 20.99 -29.28
N ILE A 59 -1.35 21.81 -28.56
CA ILE A 59 -0.59 22.92 -29.16
C ILE A 59 0.48 22.39 -30.11
N PHE A 60 1.20 21.34 -29.73
CA PHE A 60 2.24 20.73 -30.57
C PHE A 60 1.68 20.16 -31.88
N LEU A 61 0.49 19.56 -31.84
CA LEU A 61 -0.17 18.98 -33.02
C LEU A 61 -0.87 20.01 -33.91
N SER A 62 -1.22 21.19 -33.38
CA SER A 62 -2.00 22.20 -34.12
C SER A 62 -1.16 23.16 -34.95
N VAL A 63 0.17 23.14 -34.84
CA VAL A 63 1.05 24.14 -35.46
C VAL A 63 2.12 23.47 -36.32
N GLU A 64 2.40 24.02 -37.49
CA GLU A 64 3.51 23.56 -38.33
C GLU A 64 4.85 23.53 -37.55
N PRO A 65 5.64 22.46 -37.71
CA PRO A 65 6.82 22.17 -36.87
C PRO A 65 7.99 23.16 -37.02
N THR A 66 7.87 24.14 -37.92
CA THR A 66 8.88 25.18 -38.19
C THR A 66 8.70 26.44 -37.35
N ASN A 67 7.62 26.55 -36.57
CA ASN A 67 7.28 27.75 -35.82
C ASN A 67 7.85 27.73 -34.38
N LYS A 68 8.28 28.92 -33.91
CA LYS A 68 8.71 29.18 -32.52
C LYS A 68 7.71 28.68 -31.46
N VAL A 69 6.44 28.53 -31.84
CA VAL A 69 5.35 28.00 -31.01
C VAL A 69 5.56 26.52 -30.65
N ALA A 70 6.07 25.69 -31.57
CA ALA A 70 6.37 24.29 -31.28
C ALA A 70 7.48 24.14 -30.23
N ALA A 71 8.50 25.02 -30.28
CA ALA A 71 9.56 25.07 -29.28
C ALA A 71 9.03 25.46 -27.88
N VAL A 72 8.09 26.40 -27.81
CA VAL A 72 7.42 26.78 -26.55
C VAL A 72 6.62 25.60 -25.98
N GLY A 73 5.90 24.86 -26.83
CA GLY A 73 5.19 23.66 -26.43
C GLY A 73 6.12 22.58 -25.85
N PHE A 74 7.26 22.33 -26.51
CA PHE A 74 8.25 21.37 -26.02
C PHE A 74 8.84 21.78 -24.66
N ILE A 75 9.19 23.06 -24.48
CA ILE A 75 9.69 23.59 -23.21
C ILE A 75 8.65 23.42 -22.10
N LEU A 76 7.37 23.72 -22.35
CA LEU A 76 6.29 23.53 -21.39
C LEU A 76 6.13 22.06 -20.97
N VAL A 77 6.22 21.12 -21.91
CA VAL A 77 6.14 19.68 -21.62
C VAL A 77 7.32 19.24 -20.75
N ILE A 78 8.55 19.65 -21.07
CA ILE A 78 9.74 19.31 -20.29
C ILE A 78 9.70 19.92 -18.89
N TYR A 79 9.35 21.20 -18.76
CA TYR A 79 9.23 21.84 -17.45
C TYR A 79 8.09 21.23 -16.62
N GLY A 80 6.96 20.92 -17.27
CA GLY A 80 5.84 20.22 -16.64
C GLY A 80 6.27 18.86 -16.12
N TRP A 81 7.07 18.12 -16.89
CA TRP A 81 7.61 16.82 -16.50
C TRP A 81 8.58 16.91 -15.32
N ILE A 82 9.53 17.86 -15.34
CA ILE A 82 10.47 18.07 -14.22
C ILE A 82 9.72 18.49 -12.95
N SER A 83 8.78 19.43 -13.07
CA SER A 83 7.92 19.86 -11.96
C SER A 83 7.12 18.69 -11.39
N CYS A 84 6.60 17.83 -12.26
CA CYS A 84 5.86 16.63 -11.90
C CYS A 84 6.73 15.65 -11.08
N ILE A 85 7.98 15.43 -11.48
CA ILE A 85 8.94 14.58 -10.74
C ILE A 85 9.18 15.16 -9.33
N ILE A 86 9.49 16.45 -9.22
CA ILE A 86 9.75 17.11 -7.93
C ILE A 86 8.51 17.04 -7.03
N HIS A 87 7.34 17.30 -7.59
CA HIS A 87 6.08 17.25 -6.86
C HIS A 87 5.76 15.82 -6.39
N ALA A 88 6.05 14.81 -7.22
CA ALA A 88 5.87 13.41 -6.86
C ALA A 88 6.74 13.02 -5.66
N PHE A 89 7.99 13.47 -5.58
CA PHE A 89 8.85 13.26 -4.41
C PHE A 89 8.32 13.95 -3.15
N LEU A 90 7.82 15.19 -3.27
CA LEU A 90 7.21 15.93 -2.16
C LEU A 90 5.94 15.23 -1.63
N VAL A 91 5.09 14.78 -2.55
CA VAL A 91 3.85 14.07 -2.23
C VAL A 91 4.15 12.70 -1.61
N SER A 92 5.19 12.00 -2.05
CA SER A 92 5.54 10.68 -1.52
C SER A 92 5.75 10.69 0.00
N LYS A 93 6.42 11.71 0.52
CA LYS A 93 6.63 11.87 1.97
C LYS A 93 5.30 12.03 2.71
N LYS A 94 4.42 12.91 2.21
CA LYS A 94 3.10 13.16 2.81
C LYS A 94 2.16 11.95 2.66
N TYR A 95 2.27 11.25 1.54
CA TYR A 95 1.48 10.08 1.21
C TYR A 95 1.74 8.94 2.19
N ILE A 96 3.00 8.65 2.54
CA ILE A 96 3.32 7.57 3.49
C ILE A 96 2.67 7.84 4.85
N ILE A 97 2.73 9.09 5.32
CA ILE A 97 2.13 9.50 6.59
C ILE A 97 0.60 9.38 6.56
N GLN A 98 -0.04 9.88 5.49
CA GLN A 98 -1.50 9.77 5.34
C GLN A 98 -1.96 8.33 5.22
N LEU A 99 -1.19 7.50 4.53
CA LEU A 99 -1.47 6.08 4.39
C LEU A 99 -1.37 5.35 5.74
N GLU A 100 -0.39 5.70 6.57
CA GLU A 100 -0.29 5.17 7.93
C GLU A 100 -1.50 5.58 8.77
N ALA A 101 -1.88 6.86 8.74
CA ALA A 101 -3.07 7.34 9.43
C ALA A 101 -4.35 6.62 8.97
N TYR A 102 -4.48 6.39 7.65
CA TYR A 102 -5.62 5.67 7.08
C TYR A 102 -5.63 4.18 7.46
N GLN A 103 -4.48 3.52 7.49
CA GLN A 103 -4.39 2.13 7.94
C GLN A 103 -4.70 1.97 9.42
N LEU A 104 -4.24 2.90 10.27
CA LEU A 104 -4.58 2.88 11.69
C LEU A 104 -6.08 3.10 11.91
N SER A 105 -6.69 4.03 11.19
CA SER A 105 -8.13 4.27 11.31
C SER A 105 -8.95 3.10 10.79
N SER A 106 -8.55 2.45 9.69
CA SER A 106 -9.25 1.28 9.17
C SER A 106 -9.19 0.09 10.14
N ILE A 107 -8.03 -0.16 10.75
CA ILE A 107 -7.86 -1.20 11.78
C ILE A 107 -8.75 -0.92 12.98
N ARG A 108 -8.82 0.35 13.43
CA ARG A 108 -9.68 0.75 14.53
C ARG A 108 -11.16 0.50 14.21
N VAL A 109 -11.62 0.93 13.04
CA VAL A 109 -13.01 0.72 12.60
C VAL A 109 -13.33 -0.76 12.49
N GLU A 110 -12.42 -1.58 11.96
CA GLU A 110 -12.61 -3.03 11.88
C GLU A 110 -12.71 -3.67 13.27
N ASN A 111 -11.88 -3.24 14.23
CA ASN A 111 -11.94 -3.73 15.60
C ASN A 111 -13.24 -3.30 16.32
N GLU A 112 -13.70 -2.07 16.11
CA GLU A 112 -15.00 -1.62 16.61
C GLU A 112 -16.15 -2.44 16.02
N LEU A 113 -16.09 -2.75 14.72
CA LEU A 113 -17.07 -3.63 14.06
C LEU A 113 -17.05 -5.04 14.65
N LYS A 114 -15.86 -5.62 14.84
CA LYS A 114 -15.69 -6.96 15.45
C LYS A 114 -16.25 -7.01 16.86
N HIS A 115 -15.92 -6.02 17.69
CA HIS A 115 -16.43 -5.92 19.05
C HIS A 115 -17.96 -5.78 19.08
N LYS A 116 -18.53 -5.04 18.13
CA LYS A 116 -20.00 -4.93 18.00
C LYS A 116 -20.64 -6.28 17.67
N ILE A 117 -20.07 -7.01 16.72
CA ILE A 117 -20.55 -8.36 16.33
C ILE A 117 -20.40 -9.36 17.50
N GLU A 118 -19.28 -9.32 18.21
CA GLU A 118 -19.03 -10.16 19.38
C GLU A 118 -20.07 -9.90 20.48
N SER A 119 -20.39 -8.62 20.76
CA SER A 119 -21.41 -8.26 21.74
C SER A 119 -22.84 -8.65 21.34
N GLU A 120 -23.15 -8.65 20.05
CA GLU A 120 -24.50 -8.92 19.53
C GLU A 120 -24.77 -10.41 19.34
N TYR A 121 -23.75 -11.18 18.92
CA TYR A 121 -23.89 -12.60 18.57
C TYR A 121 -23.13 -13.55 19.50
N GLY A 122 -22.36 -13.05 20.48
CA GLY A 122 -21.57 -13.87 21.39
C GLY A 122 -20.42 -14.64 20.73
N VAL A 123 -19.95 -14.18 19.56
CA VAL A 123 -18.88 -14.83 18.78
C VAL A 123 -17.52 -14.29 19.21
N ASP A 124 -16.70 -15.13 19.84
CA ASP A 124 -15.34 -14.77 20.25
C ASP A 124 -14.33 -14.99 19.11
N PHE A 125 -13.90 -13.90 18.48
CA PHE A 125 -12.95 -13.92 17.37
C PHE A 125 -11.50 -14.20 17.80
N ASN A 126 -11.16 -14.05 19.09
CA ASN A 126 -9.80 -14.27 19.59
C ASN A 126 -9.45 -15.76 19.69
N LEU A 127 -10.41 -16.61 20.07
CA LEU A 127 -10.22 -18.06 20.18
C LEU A 127 -9.89 -18.69 18.82
N ASN A 128 -10.65 -18.34 17.77
CA ASN A 128 -10.45 -18.88 16.42
C ASN A 128 -9.07 -18.53 15.82
N LYS A 129 -8.52 -17.37 16.13
CA LYS A 129 -7.18 -16.98 15.66
C LYS A 129 -6.09 -17.83 16.32
N SER A 130 -6.23 -18.08 17.62
CA SER A 130 -5.28 -18.91 18.37
C SER A 130 -5.31 -20.37 17.92
N GLU A 131 -6.48 -20.89 17.53
CA GLU A 131 -6.66 -22.27 17.07
C GLU A 131 -6.07 -22.48 15.66
N SER A 132 -6.24 -21.49 14.77
CA SER A 132 -5.65 -21.48 13.42
C SER A 132 -4.11 -21.38 13.45
N GLU A 133 -3.53 -20.56 14.33
CA GLU A 133 -2.08 -20.50 14.50
C GLU A 133 -1.52 -21.75 15.21
N ARG A 134 -2.26 -22.34 16.15
CA ARG A 134 -1.89 -23.61 16.81
C ARG A 134 -1.93 -24.79 15.83
N SER A 135 -2.87 -24.80 14.89
CA SER A 135 -2.96 -25.81 13.83
C SER A 135 -1.80 -25.74 12.82
N LYS A 136 -1.15 -24.59 12.66
CA LYS A 136 0.01 -24.41 11.77
C LYS A 136 1.36 -24.71 12.43
N ARG A 137 1.41 -24.85 13.77
CA ARG A 137 2.63 -25.35 14.42
C ARG A 137 2.81 -26.82 14.06
N PRO A 138 4.03 -27.25 13.66
CA PRO A 138 4.31 -28.68 13.49
C PRO A 138 3.96 -29.38 14.80
N ARG A 139 3.08 -30.37 14.73
CA ARG A 139 2.73 -31.19 15.90
C ARG A 139 4.05 -31.75 16.44
N PRO A 140 4.35 -31.59 17.74
CA PRO A 140 5.49 -32.28 18.31
C PRO A 140 5.31 -33.76 18.03
N GLN A 141 6.24 -34.35 17.29
CA GLN A 141 6.28 -35.79 17.12
C GLN A 141 6.47 -36.37 18.52
N THR A 142 5.39 -36.89 19.10
CA THR A 142 5.51 -37.75 20.27
C THR A 142 6.33 -38.94 19.80
N VAL A 143 7.60 -39.02 20.21
CA VAL A 143 8.40 -40.21 20.03
C VAL A 143 7.60 -41.36 20.64
N PRO A 144 7.26 -42.41 19.89
CA PRO A 144 6.60 -43.56 20.46
C PRO A 144 7.65 -44.23 21.35
N THR A 145 7.63 -43.91 22.65
CA THR A 145 8.35 -44.69 23.65
C THR A 145 7.64 -46.04 23.73
N LYS A 146 8.01 -46.95 22.83
CA LYS A 146 7.69 -48.37 22.89
C LYS A 146 8.55 -49.00 23.99
N GLY A 147 8.40 -48.50 25.21
CA GLY A 147 8.97 -49.09 26.41
C GLY A 147 7.96 -50.07 26.98
N ASN A 148 8.32 -51.34 27.00
CA ASN A 148 7.50 -52.39 27.62
C ASN A 148 7.28 -52.00 29.09
N LEU A 149 6.04 -51.72 29.50
CA LEU A 149 5.71 -51.45 30.89
C LEU A 149 5.87 -52.77 31.66
N ILE A 150 7.05 -52.97 32.26
CA ILE A 150 7.31 -54.08 33.16
C ILE A 150 6.47 -53.80 34.41
N ARG A 151 5.36 -54.55 34.54
CA ARG A 151 4.50 -54.57 35.72
C ARG A 151 5.30 -55.18 36.88
N GLN A 152 5.88 -54.35 37.75
CA GLN A 152 6.41 -54.81 39.03
C GLN A 152 5.22 -55.04 40.00
N SER A 153 4.83 -56.29 40.19
CA SER A 153 4.01 -56.70 41.32
C SER A 153 4.90 -56.82 42.55
N SER A 154 4.84 -55.84 43.46
CA SER A 154 5.43 -55.96 44.79
C SER A 154 4.58 -56.93 45.62
N HIS A 155 5.15 -58.10 45.89
CA HIS A 155 4.64 -59.07 46.86
C HIS A 155 4.87 -58.48 48.25
N SER A 156 3.79 -58.30 49.03
CA SER A 156 3.85 -58.05 50.46
C SER A 156 3.75 -59.39 51.19
N GLU A 157 4.77 -59.73 51.96
CA GLU A 157 4.71 -60.65 53.10
C GLU A 157 5.19 -59.91 54.34
#